data_AF-A0A8J3TY70-F1
#
_entry.id   AF-A0A8J3TY70-F1
#
_cell.length_a   1.000
_cell.length_b   1.000
_cell.length_c   1.000
_cell.angle_alpha   90.00
_cell.angle_beta   90.00
_cell.angle_gamma   90.00
#
_symmetry.space_group_name_H-M   'P 1'
#
loop_
_entity.id
_entity.type
_entity.pdbx_description
1 polymer ?
#
loop_
_entity_poly.entity_id
_entity_poly.type
_entity_poly.pdbx_seq_one_letter_code
_entity_poly.pdbx_strand_id
1 'polypeptide(L)' 'MSEREPYLRIVRGDATAEEIAALVAALAVRSAPEAKAVPRVNNWRNPAHRMRGALPRGTGAWRAAFMPGHR' A
#
# COMPACT_ATOMS: atom_id res chain seq x y z
N MET A 1 -7.41 -37.04 -3.12
CA MET A 1 -7.38 -35.67 -3.66
C MET A 1 -8.59 -34.96 -3.08
N SER A 2 -8.40 -34.04 -2.11
CA SER A 2 -9.53 -33.35 -1.50
C SER A 2 -10.26 -32.53 -2.56
N GLU A 3 -11.50 -32.90 -2.87
CA GLU A 3 -12.41 -32.02 -3.59
C GLU A 3 -12.59 -30.77 -2.75
N ARG A 4 -12.09 -29.64 -3.24
CA ARG A 4 -12.35 -28.34 -2.61
C ARG A 4 -13.80 -28.00 -2.85
N GLU A 5 -14.55 -27.83 -1.77
CA GLU A 5 -15.90 -27.32 -1.81
C GLU A 5 -15.93 -25.98 -2.56
N PRO A 6 -16.89 -25.74 -3.46
CA PRO A 6 -16.91 -24.54 -4.28
C PRO A 6 -17.13 -23.30 -3.43
N TYR A 7 -16.29 -22.28 -3.61
CA TYR A 7 -16.39 -21.00 -2.90
C TYR A 7 -17.68 -20.22 -3.20
N LEU A 8 -18.34 -20.52 -4.32
CA LEU A 8 -19.60 -19.92 -4.74
C LEU A 8 -20.52 -21.00 -5.30
N ARG A 9 -21.80 -20.96 -4.92
CA ARG A 9 -22.85 -21.83 -5.45
C ARG A 9 -23.90 -21.00 -6.15
N ILE A 10 -24.15 -21.30 -7.42
CA ILE A 10 -25.25 -20.68 -8.18
C ILE A 10 -26.56 -21.28 -7.68
N VAL A 11 -27.43 -20.44 -7.11
CA VAL A 11 -28.75 -20.86 -6.60
C VAL A 11 -29.82 -20.74 -7.69
N ARG A 12 -29.65 -19.79 -8.61
CA ARG A 12 -30.61 -19.46 -9.67
C ARG A 12 -29.85 -19.06 -10.94
N GLY A 13 -30.18 -19.70 -12.07
CA GLY A 13 -29.41 -19.63 -13.33
C GLY A 13 -29.98 -18.67 -14.39
N ASP A 14 -31.07 -17.97 -14.09
CA ASP A 14 -31.80 -17.06 -14.98
C ASP A 14 -31.75 -15.61 -14.45
N ALA A 15 -30.56 -15.16 -14.04
CA ALA A 15 -30.35 -13.79 -13.62
C ALA A 15 -30.61 -12.82 -14.79
N THR A 16 -31.27 -11.69 -14.53
CA THR A 16 -31.45 -10.65 -15.56
C THR A 16 -30.12 -9.95 -15.85
N ALA A 17 -30.07 -9.20 -16.97
CA ALA A 17 -28.86 -8.44 -17.33
C ALA A 17 -28.47 -7.43 -16.23
N GLU A 18 -29.45 -6.81 -15.58
CA GLU A 18 -29.26 -5.87 -14.48
C GLU A 18 -28.69 -6.56 -13.23
N GLU A 19 -29.18 -7.75 -12.90
CA GLU A 19 -28.68 -8.54 -11.77
C GLU A 19 -27.22 -8.97 -12.00
N ILE A 20 -26.88 -9.38 -13.23
CA ILE A 20 -25.49 -9.69 -13.62
C ILE A 20 -24.61 -8.45 -13.48
N ALA A 21 -25.07 -7.29 -13.97
CA ALA A 21 -24.33 -6.04 -13.86
C ALA A 21 -24.08 -5.64 -12.40
N ALA A 22 -25.08 -5.77 -11.54
CA ALA A 22 -24.97 -5.49 -10.11
C ALA A 22 -23.94 -6.40 -9.41
N LEU A 23 -23.94 -7.70 -9.74
CA LEU A 23 -22.97 -8.65 -9.20
C LEU A 23 -21.53 -8.31 -9.63
N VAL A 24 -21.34 -8.02 -10.92
CA VAL A 24 -20.02 -7.64 -11.46
C VAL A 24 -19.53 -6.35 -10.80
N ALA A 25 -20.40 -5.34 -10.65
CA ALA A 25 -20.06 -4.09 -9.98
C ALA A 25 -19.63 -4.32 -8.52
N ALA A 26 -20.37 -5.13 -7.77
CA ALA A 26 -20.03 -5.46 -6.38
C ALA A 26 -18.67 -6.18 -6.27
N LEU A 27 -18.40 -7.14 -7.16
CA LEU A 27 -17.12 -7.85 -7.20
C LEU A 27 -15.97 -6.93 -7.60
N ALA A 28 -16.17 -6.03 -8.57
CA ALA A 28 -15.17 -5.06 -8.99
C ALA A 28 -14.81 -4.08 -7.87
N VAL A 29 -15.81 -3.60 -7.11
CA VAL A 29 -15.57 -2.75 -5.94
C VAL A 29 -14.79 -3.51 -4.86
N ARG A 30 -15.11 -4.78 -4.63
CA ARG A 30 -14.42 -5.61 -3.62
C ARG A 30 -13.00 -6.00 -4.03
N SER A 31 -12.75 -6.22 -5.33
CA SER A 31 -11.44 -6.60 -5.86
C SER A 31 -10.56 -5.41 -6.20
N ALA A 32 -11.09 -4.19 -6.08
CA ALA A 32 -10.35 -2.97 -6.34
C ALA A 32 -9.05 -2.98 -5.52
N PRO A 33 -7.88 -2.86 -6.19
CA PRO A 33 -6.62 -2.80 -5.46
C PRO A 33 -6.65 -1.57 -4.56
N GLU A 34 -6.23 -1.76 -3.31
CA GLU A 34 -6.03 -0.63 -2.42
C GLU A 34 -5.06 0.36 -3.08
N ALA A 35 -5.38 1.65 -3.00
CA ALA A 35 -4.54 2.69 -3.55
C ALA A 35 -3.14 2.54 -2.95
N LYS A 36 -2.18 2.05 -3.76
CA LYS A 36 -0.81 1.89 -3.31
C LYS A 36 -0.29 3.28 -2.94
N ALA A 37 0.04 3.45 -1.67
CA ALA A 37 0.79 4.62 -1.24
C ALA A 37 2.01 4.75 -2.15
N VAL A 38 2.15 5.90 -2.83
CA VAL A 38 3.32 6.15 -3.68
C VAL A 38 4.54 6.01 -2.77
N PRO A 39 5.44 5.03 -3.02
CA PRO A 39 6.64 4.92 -2.21
C PRO A 39 7.39 6.24 -2.31
N ARG A 40 7.84 6.79 -1.18
CA ARG A 40 8.78 7.91 -1.21
C ARG A 40 9.94 7.45 -2.09
N VAL A 41 10.16 8.14 -3.20
CA VAL A 41 11.26 7.82 -4.10
C VAL A 41 12.53 8.13 -3.34
N ASN A 42 13.11 7.10 -2.73
CA ASN A 42 14.38 7.19 -2.04
C ASN A 42 15.45 7.42 -3.11
N ASN A 43 15.73 8.68 -3.41
CA ASN A 43 16.75 9.04 -4.37
C ASN A 43 18.11 8.88 -3.72
N TRP A 44 18.63 7.65 -3.74
CA TRP A 44 19.99 7.31 -3.27
C TRP A 44 21.07 8.18 -3.95
N ARG A 45 20.78 8.75 -5.12
CA ARG A 45 21.68 9.66 -5.85
C ARG A 45 21.46 11.13 -5.52
N ASN A 46 20.62 11.49 -4.55
CA ASN A 46 20.37 12.88 -4.19
C ASN A 46 21.67 13.57 -3.74
N PRO A 47 22.17 14.59 -4.48
CA PRO A 47 23.41 15.28 -4.16
C PRO A 47 23.42 15.92 -2.76
N ALA A 48 22.25 16.21 -2.19
CA ALA A 48 22.14 16.72 -0.82
C ALA A 48 22.69 15.72 0.21
N HIS A 49 22.66 14.42 -0.06
CA HIS A 49 23.28 13.42 0.82
C HIS A 49 24.82 13.46 0.81
N ARG A 50 25.44 14.09 -0.20
CA ARG A 50 26.89 14.33 -0.23
C ARG A 50 27.30 15.57 0.57
N MET A 51 26.35 16.41 0.95
CA MET A 51 26.61 17.63 1.72
C MET A 51 26.40 17.34 3.20
N ARG A 52 27.33 17.79 4.06
CA ARG A 52 27.11 17.74 5.50
C ARG A 52 26.02 18.74 5.88
N GLY A 53 24.96 18.25 6.53
CA GLY A 53 23.94 19.10 7.13
C GLY A 53 24.44 19.80 8.41
N ALA A 54 23.75 20.86 8.81
CA ALA A 54 24.03 21.53 10.08
C ALA A 54 23.83 20.56 11.25
N LEU A 55 24.75 20.62 12.22
CA LEU A 55 24.63 19.86 13.46
C LEU A 55 23.58 20.49 14.38
N PRO A 56 22.74 19.69 15.06
CA PRO A 56 21.82 20.21 16.07
C PRO A 56 22.60 20.91 17.19
N ARG A 57 21.99 21.94 17.81
CA ARG A 57 22.53 22.66 18.97
C ARG A 57 21.63 22.44 20.17
N GLY A 58 22.22 22.38 21.37
CA GLY A 58 21.48 22.29 22.63
C GLY A 58 21.65 20.97 23.37
N THR A 59 20.95 20.83 24.50
CA THR A 59 21.04 19.65 25.37
C THR A 59 20.66 18.38 24.61
N GLY A 60 21.55 17.39 24.61
CA GLY A 60 21.35 16.13 23.89
C GLY A 60 21.79 16.13 22.42
N ALA A 61 22.23 17.27 21.87
CA ALA A 61 22.64 17.38 20.48
C ALA A 61 23.80 16.45 20.10
N TRP A 62 24.78 16.26 21.01
CA TRP A 62 25.88 15.33 20.77
C TRP A 62 25.40 13.89 20.62
N ARG A 63 24.38 13.46 21.39
CA ARG A 63 23.79 12.11 21.26
C ARG A 63 23.02 11.95 19.95
N ALA A 64 22.26 12.97 19.56
CA ALA A 64 21.49 12.96 18.32
C ALA A 64 22.35 12.95 17.05
N ALA A 65 23.59 13.47 17.12
CA ALA A 65 24.51 13.49 15.98
C ALA A 65 24.99 12.10 15.52
N PHE A 66 24.86 11.06 16.36
CA PHE A 66 25.30 9.68 16.05
C PHE A 66 24.14 8.72 15.78
N MET A 67 22.89 9.17 15.86
CA MET A 67 21.71 8.34 15.61
C MET A 67 21.23 8.48 14.15
N PRO A 68 21.03 7.38 13.41
CA PRO A 68 20.41 7.43 12.09
C PRO A 68 18.92 7.81 12.19
N GLY A 69 18.46 8.78 11.41
CA GLY A 69 17.03 8.93 11.10
C GLY A 69 16.21 9.91 11.94
N HIS A 70 16.80 10.91 12.59
CA HIS A 70 16.03 12.00 13.21
C HIS A 70 15.84 13.19 12.25
N ARG A 71 15.24 12.96 11.08
CA ARG A 71 14.68 14.05 10.25
C ARG A 71 13.68 13.54 9.22
#